data_AF-A0A127A050-F1
#
_entry.id   AF-A0A127A050-F1
#
_cell.length_a   1.000
_cell.length_b   1.000
_cell.length_c   1.000
_cell.angle_alpha   90.00
_cell.angle_beta   90.00
_cell.angle_gamma   90.00
#
_symmetry.space_group_name_H-M   'P 1'
#
loop_
_entity.id
_entity.type
_entity.pdbx_description
1 polymer ?
#
loop_
_entity_poly.entity_id
_entity_poly.type
_entity_poly.pdbx_seq_one_letter_code
_entity_poly.pdbx_strand_id
1 'polypeptide(L)'
;MDGARLANAAASLGVPVRDFTSDAGIDILSFGGTKNGMLFGECVVALDPEAAQGLTYLRKMDMQLASKMRFVSAQFLALLEDGLWLRSAAHANAMAARLRAAVEGLDGVELTQATESNGVFAILPEGVADRLRERFRFYDWDAARREVRWMCSFDTTEEDVDRFAEALREELAR
;
A
#
# COMPACT_ATOMS: atom_id res chain seq x y z
N MET A 1 5.30 13.84 6.23
CA MET A 1 5.18 12.78 5.21
C MET A 1 4.13 11.75 5.64
N ASP A 2 3.17 11.44 4.78
CA ASP A 2 2.32 10.25 4.94
C ASP A 2 3.13 9.00 4.54
N GLY A 3 3.32 8.09 5.49
CA GLY A 3 4.09 6.86 5.31
C GLY A 3 3.22 5.61 5.35
N ALA A 4 1.93 5.70 4.98
CA ALA A 4 1.02 4.55 4.91
C ALA A 4 1.54 3.40 4.02
N ARG A 5 2.48 3.66 3.10
CA ARG A 5 3.19 2.68 2.26
C ARG A 5 4.72 2.84 2.32
N LEU A 6 5.26 3.39 3.41
CA LEU A 6 6.70 3.58 3.58
C LEU A 6 7.46 2.24 3.47
N ALA A 7 6.91 1.16 4.03
CA ALA A 7 7.50 -0.17 3.94
C ALA A 7 7.63 -0.66 2.49
N ASN A 8 6.61 -0.42 1.66
CA ASN A 8 6.64 -0.76 0.25
C ASN A 8 7.67 0.08 -0.51
N ALA A 9 7.78 1.37 -0.20
CA ALA A 9 8.83 2.22 -0.76
C ALA A 9 10.23 1.74 -0.35
N ALA A 10 10.44 1.40 0.94
CA ALA A 10 11.71 0.86 1.44
C ALA A 10 12.11 -0.44 0.72
N ALA A 11 11.16 -1.36 0.53
CA ALA A 11 11.37 -2.62 -0.17
C ALA A 11 11.71 -2.44 -1.66
N SER A 12 11.19 -1.39 -2.29
CA SER A 12 11.43 -1.07 -3.70
C SER A 12 12.75 -0.33 -3.92
N LEU A 13 13.03 0.69 -3.10
CA LEU A 13 14.21 1.54 -3.25
C LEU A 13 15.52 0.82 -2.87
N GLY A 14 15.48 -0.08 -1.89
CA GLY A 14 16.68 -0.83 -1.46
C GLY A 14 17.78 0.03 -0.83
N VAL A 15 17.47 1.28 -0.47
CA VAL A 15 18.38 2.21 0.23
C VAL A 15 17.99 2.32 1.71
N PRO A 16 18.90 2.79 2.59
CA PRO A 16 18.55 3.05 3.99
C PRO A 16 17.33 3.96 4.13
N VAL A 17 16.44 3.67 5.10
CA VAL A 17 15.19 4.43 5.29
C VAL A 17 15.43 5.92 5.52
N ARG A 18 16.53 6.26 6.21
CA ARG A 18 16.90 7.66 6.46
C ARG A 18 17.11 8.47 5.18
N ASP A 19 17.62 7.82 4.12
CA ASP A 19 18.01 8.50 2.87
C ASP A 19 16.80 9.15 2.18
N PHE A 20 15.61 8.54 2.29
CA PHE A 20 14.36 9.07 1.77
C PHE A 20 13.38 9.56 2.86
N THR A 21 13.88 9.75 4.09
CA THR A 21 13.11 10.34 5.20
C THR A 21 13.90 11.48 5.85
N SER A 22 14.69 11.22 6.89
CA SER A 22 15.45 12.25 7.62
C SER A 22 16.41 13.02 6.72
N ASP A 23 17.20 12.33 5.89
CA ASP A 23 18.22 12.98 5.05
C ASP A 23 17.59 13.74 3.87
N ALA A 24 16.31 13.44 3.56
CA ALA A 24 15.49 14.18 2.62
C ALA A 24 14.77 15.40 3.26
N GLY A 25 15.03 15.69 4.54
CA GLY A 25 14.47 16.85 5.24
C GLY A 25 13.02 16.66 5.69
N ILE A 26 12.59 15.43 5.98
CA ILE A 26 11.27 15.17 6.54
C ILE A 26 11.27 15.37 8.04
N ASP A 27 10.41 16.27 8.54
CA ASP A 27 10.31 16.58 9.97
C ASP A 27 9.44 15.58 10.74
N ILE A 28 8.29 15.20 10.17
CA ILE A 28 7.32 14.28 10.78
C ILE A 28 6.88 13.23 9.76
N LEU A 29 6.87 11.97 10.17
CA LEU A 29 6.50 10.81 9.36
C LEU A 29 5.41 9.99 10.06
N SER A 30 4.34 9.62 9.34
CA SER A 30 3.40 8.60 9.81
C SER A 30 3.85 7.22 9.31
N PHE A 31 4.53 6.43 10.14
CA PHE A 31 4.90 5.06 9.82
C PHE A 31 3.69 4.12 9.97
N GLY A 32 3.19 3.62 8.83
CA GLY A 32 1.97 2.83 8.82
C GLY A 32 2.18 1.36 9.11
N GLY A 33 1.47 0.85 10.13
CA GLY A 33 1.46 -0.57 10.49
C GLY A 33 0.26 -1.31 9.93
N THR A 34 -0.91 -0.67 9.90
CA THR A 34 -2.19 -1.32 9.57
C THR A 34 -2.17 -1.95 8.18
N LYS A 35 -1.64 -1.24 7.18
CA LYS A 35 -1.57 -1.73 5.79
C LYS A 35 -0.49 -2.79 5.56
N ASN A 36 0.30 -3.10 6.59
CA ASN A 36 1.42 -4.03 6.51
C ASN A 36 1.27 -5.21 7.51
N GLY A 37 0.04 -5.56 7.85
CA GLY A 37 -0.28 -6.77 8.62
C GLY A 37 -0.70 -6.55 10.08
N MET A 38 -0.70 -5.30 10.57
CA MET A 38 -1.29 -5.01 11.88
C MET A 38 -2.82 -4.87 11.79
N LEU A 39 -3.54 -5.25 12.84
CA LEU A 39 -4.99 -5.05 12.96
C LEU A 39 -5.36 -3.57 12.97
N PHE A 40 -4.59 -2.77 13.70
CA PHE A 40 -4.67 -1.30 13.70
C PHE A 40 -3.42 -0.71 14.34
N GLY A 41 -2.99 0.46 13.87
CA GLY A 41 -1.95 1.25 14.51
C GLY A 41 -1.05 1.94 13.50
N GLU A 42 -0.86 3.22 13.70
CA GLU A 42 0.07 4.07 12.96
C GLU A 42 1.02 4.71 13.97
N CYS A 43 2.29 4.88 13.61
CA CYS A 43 3.29 5.50 14.46
C CYS A 43 3.68 6.87 13.90
N VAL A 44 3.34 7.94 14.62
CA VAL A 44 3.84 9.29 14.28
C VAL A 44 5.26 9.42 14.82
N VAL A 45 6.22 9.50 13.91
CA VAL A 45 7.65 9.65 14.18
C VAL A 45 8.03 11.10 13.97
N ALA A 46 8.46 11.77 15.04
CA ALA A 46 9.10 13.07 14.97
C ALA A 46 10.59 12.88 14.64
N LEU A 47 10.94 13.09 13.38
CA LEU A 47 12.33 13.03 12.89
C LEU A 47 13.08 14.32 13.22
N ASP A 48 12.37 15.45 13.17
CA ASP A 48 12.75 16.70 13.84
C ASP A 48 11.89 16.89 15.12
N PRO A 49 12.48 16.77 16.32
CA PRO A 49 11.77 16.99 17.57
C PRO A 49 11.22 18.41 17.75
N GLU A 50 11.85 19.44 17.16
CA GLU A 50 11.40 20.83 17.29
C GLU A 50 10.07 21.04 16.57
N ALA A 51 9.88 20.39 15.42
CA ALA A 51 8.62 20.37 14.67
C ALA A 51 7.47 19.66 15.41
N ALA A 52 7.74 18.88 16.46
CA ALA A 52 6.75 18.06 17.16
C ALA A 52 6.23 18.66 18.47
N GLN A 53 6.51 19.95 18.74
CA GLN A 53 6.01 20.62 19.94
C GLN A 53 4.48 20.50 20.04
N GLY A 54 3.99 20.00 21.17
CA GLY A 54 2.55 19.84 21.42
C GLY A 54 1.91 18.56 20.90
N LEU A 55 2.62 17.73 20.12
CA LEU A 55 2.08 16.50 19.52
C LEU A 55 1.48 15.51 20.54
N THR A 56 2.08 15.42 21.74
CA THR A 56 1.58 14.56 22.81
C THR A 56 0.24 15.04 23.39
N TYR A 57 0.03 16.35 23.45
CA TYR A 57 -1.22 16.96 23.87
C TYR A 57 -2.29 16.82 22.79
N LEU A 58 -1.94 17.09 21.52
CA LEU A 58 -2.82 16.87 20.37
C LEU A 58 -3.33 15.43 20.34
N ARG A 59 -2.44 14.44 20.47
CA ARG A 59 -2.81 13.02 20.53
C ARG A 59 -3.86 12.73 21.61
N LYS A 60 -3.80 13.40 22.76
CA LYS A 60 -4.81 13.23 23.83
C LYS A 60 -6.10 13.95 23.49
N MET A 61 -6.01 15.20 23.04
CA MET A 61 -7.16 16.05 22.73
C MET A 61 -8.00 15.47 21.59
N ASP A 62 -7.34 14.93 20.57
CA ASP A 62 -7.98 14.29 19.40
C ASP A 62 -8.41 12.84 19.67
N MET A 63 -8.42 12.42 20.95
CA MET A 63 -8.86 11.10 21.39
C MET A 63 -8.06 9.93 20.78
N GLN A 64 -6.83 10.18 20.31
CA GLN A 64 -5.91 9.18 19.76
C GLN A 64 -4.99 8.55 20.83
N LEU A 65 -5.09 8.97 22.10
CA LEU A 65 -4.33 8.37 23.20
C LEU A 65 -5.04 7.12 23.74
N ALA A 66 -4.64 5.95 23.24
CA ALA A 66 -5.16 4.66 23.70
C ALA A 66 -4.80 4.39 25.18
N SER A 67 -5.81 4.13 26.01
CA SER A 67 -5.62 3.75 27.42
C SER A 67 -4.84 2.44 27.58
N LYS A 68 -5.12 1.44 26.73
CA LYS A 68 -4.41 0.16 26.69
C LYS A 68 -3.41 0.12 25.53
N MET A 69 -2.45 1.05 25.53
CA MET A 69 -1.47 1.25 24.45
C MET A 69 -0.71 -0.02 24.07
N ARG A 70 -0.52 -0.97 25.00
CA ARG A 70 0.10 -2.27 24.74
C ARG A 70 -0.50 -3.03 23.55
N PHE A 71 -1.79 -2.87 23.24
CA PHE A 71 -2.39 -3.53 22.08
C PHE A 71 -1.95 -2.92 20.75
N VAL A 72 -1.52 -1.66 20.74
CA VAL A 72 -0.87 -1.04 19.57
C VAL A 72 0.62 -1.37 19.58
N SER A 73 1.31 -1.18 20.70
CA SER A 73 2.76 -1.37 20.80
C SER A 73 3.21 -2.81 20.55
N ALA A 74 2.49 -3.82 21.06
CA ALA A 74 2.85 -5.22 20.85
C ALA A 74 2.80 -5.63 19.37
N GLN A 75 1.88 -5.05 18.60
CA GLN A 75 1.80 -5.28 17.16
C GLN A 75 3.00 -4.68 16.42
N PHE A 76 3.46 -3.48 16.82
CA PHE A 76 4.69 -2.89 16.28
C PHE A 76 5.94 -3.68 16.63
N LEU A 77 6.02 -4.25 17.85
CA LEU A 77 7.12 -5.14 18.20
C LEU A 77 7.19 -6.32 17.22
N ALA A 78 6.08 -7.03 17.02
CA ALA A 78 6.02 -8.14 16.08
C ALA A 78 6.33 -7.71 14.63
N LEU A 79 5.79 -6.56 14.19
CA LEU A 79 6.01 -6.05 12.83
C LEU A 79 7.48 -5.69 12.57
N LEU A 80 8.16 -5.09 13.56
CA LEU A 80 9.55 -4.62 13.41
C LEU A 80 10.59 -5.69 13.78
N GLU A 81 10.18 -6.75 14.45
CA GLU A 81 11.04 -7.88 14.80
C GLU A 81 11.46 -8.67 13.54
N ASP A 82 12.73 -9.08 13.52
CA ASP A 82 13.36 -9.88 12.47
C ASP A 82 13.15 -9.40 11.03
N GLY A 83 12.79 -8.13 10.81
CA GLY A 83 12.54 -7.58 9.48
C GLY A 83 11.21 -7.99 8.84
N LEU A 84 10.21 -8.41 9.63
CA LEU A 84 8.88 -8.79 9.12
C LEU A 84 8.24 -7.69 8.27
N TRP A 85 8.28 -6.42 8.72
CA TRP A 85 7.72 -5.28 7.99
C TRP A 85 8.22 -5.18 6.54
N LEU A 86 9.51 -5.47 6.31
CA LEU A 86 10.11 -5.39 4.99
C LEU A 86 9.75 -6.59 4.13
N ARG A 87 9.73 -7.80 4.72
CA ARG A 87 9.30 -9.02 4.01
C ARG A 87 7.85 -8.94 3.56
N SER A 88 6.95 -8.50 4.44
CA SER A 88 5.53 -8.32 4.13
C SER A 88 5.31 -7.30 3.00
N ALA A 89 6.05 -6.19 3.03
CA ALA A 89 5.97 -5.18 1.98
C ALA A 89 6.60 -5.64 0.65
N ALA A 90 7.72 -6.36 0.70
CA ALA A 90 8.35 -6.95 -0.48
C ALA A 90 7.42 -7.97 -1.15
N HIS A 91 6.71 -8.79 -0.37
CA HIS A 91 5.69 -9.70 -0.88
C HIS A 91 4.56 -8.95 -1.60
N ALA A 92 3.99 -7.92 -0.97
CA ALA A 92 2.95 -7.10 -1.59
C ALA A 92 3.41 -6.43 -2.90
N ASN A 93 4.66 -5.95 -2.95
CA ASN A 93 5.26 -5.40 -4.17
C ASN A 93 5.44 -6.49 -5.25
N ALA A 94 5.90 -7.68 -4.87
CA ALA A 94 6.08 -8.80 -5.79
C ALA A 94 4.75 -9.24 -6.42
N MET A 95 3.66 -9.26 -5.66
CA MET A 95 2.32 -9.57 -6.19
C MET A 95 1.81 -8.49 -7.14
N ALA A 96 2.08 -7.21 -6.87
CA ALA A 96 1.74 -6.13 -7.80
C ALA A 96 2.56 -6.23 -9.10
N ALA A 97 3.85 -6.56 -9.02
CA ALA A 97 4.69 -6.80 -10.18
C ALA A 97 4.20 -8.01 -11.00
N ARG A 98 3.80 -9.12 -10.33
CA ARG A 98 3.19 -10.28 -10.97
C ARG A 98 1.89 -9.90 -11.67
N LEU A 99 1.01 -9.15 -10.99
CA LEU A 99 -0.26 -8.70 -11.57
C LEU A 99 -0.02 -7.85 -12.81
N ARG A 100 0.92 -6.90 -12.75
CA ARG A 100 1.33 -6.11 -13.91
C ARG A 100 1.72 -7.03 -15.07
N ALA A 101 2.66 -7.95 -14.84
CA ALA A 101 3.15 -8.86 -15.87
C ALA A 101 2.04 -9.76 -16.45
N ALA A 102 1.06 -10.15 -15.64
CA ALA A 102 -0.04 -11.02 -16.09
C ALA A 102 -1.05 -10.31 -17.02
N VAL A 103 -1.13 -8.97 -16.95
CA VAL A 103 -2.08 -8.17 -17.75
C VAL A 103 -1.42 -7.30 -18.82
N GLU A 104 -0.10 -7.12 -18.75
CA GLU A 104 0.65 -6.32 -19.72
C GLU A 104 0.55 -6.94 -21.12
N GLY A 105 0.19 -6.11 -22.10
CA GLY A 105 0.00 -6.54 -23.49
C GLY A 105 -1.38 -7.13 -23.82
N LEU A 106 -2.30 -7.20 -22.84
CA LEU A 106 -3.70 -7.51 -23.15
C LEU A 106 -4.34 -6.36 -23.93
N ASP A 107 -5.04 -6.69 -25.02
CA ASP A 107 -5.78 -5.69 -25.80
C ASP A 107 -6.86 -5.03 -24.92
N GLY A 108 -6.95 -3.70 -25.01
CA GLY A 108 -7.83 -2.89 -24.17
C GLY A 108 -7.30 -2.56 -22.76
N VAL A 109 -6.16 -3.09 -22.32
CA VAL A 109 -5.55 -2.72 -21.03
C VAL A 109 -4.39 -1.75 -21.24
N GLU A 110 -4.55 -0.52 -20.74
CA GLU A 110 -3.46 0.48 -20.76
C GLU A 110 -2.94 0.69 -19.33
N LEU A 111 -1.70 0.25 -19.06
CA LEU A 111 -1.03 0.49 -17.78
C LEU A 111 -0.51 1.93 -17.71
N THR A 112 -1.00 2.71 -16.74
CA THR A 112 -0.81 4.16 -16.70
C THR A 112 0.36 4.63 -15.84
N GLN A 113 0.87 3.78 -14.94
CA GLN A 113 1.90 4.13 -13.97
C GLN A 113 2.96 3.02 -13.86
N ALA A 114 4.16 3.40 -13.41
CA ALA A 114 5.19 2.44 -13.03
C ALA A 114 4.76 1.68 -11.77
N THR A 115 5.04 0.38 -11.71
CA THR A 115 4.73 -0.47 -10.56
C THR A 115 5.92 -0.49 -9.60
N GLU A 116 6.09 0.58 -8.82
CA GLU A 116 7.21 0.77 -7.89
C GLU A 116 6.85 0.44 -6.43
N SER A 117 5.64 -0.07 -6.20
CA SER A 117 5.07 -0.37 -4.88
C SER A 117 4.04 -1.51 -5.05
N ASN A 118 3.04 -1.58 -4.17
CA ASN A 118 2.01 -2.62 -4.18
C ASN A 118 0.78 -2.32 -5.04
N GLY A 119 0.87 -1.41 -6.02
CA GLY A 119 -0.26 -0.94 -6.80
C GLY A 119 -0.06 -1.07 -8.31
N VAL A 120 -1.12 -1.45 -9.02
CA VAL A 120 -1.21 -1.44 -10.47
C VAL A 120 -2.37 -0.54 -10.88
N PHE A 121 -2.11 0.34 -11.83
CA PHE A 121 -3.08 1.31 -12.35
C PHE A 121 -3.27 1.06 -13.83
N ALA A 122 -4.52 0.98 -14.26
CA ALA A 122 -4.87 0.62 -15.62
C ALA A 122 -6.11 1.36 -16.10
N ILE A 123 -6.12 1.81 -17.34
CA ILE A 123 -7.34 2.20 -18.03
C ILE A 123 -7.94 0.96 -18.68
N LEU A 124 -9.25 0.79 -18.51
CA LEU A 124 -10.03 -0.29 -19.10
C LEU A 124 -11.08 0.24 -20.09
N PRO A 125 -11.56 -0.61 -21.02
CA PRO A 125 -12.70 -0.28 -21.85
C PRO A 125 -13.96 -0.09 -21.01
N GLU A 126 -14.94 0.61 -21.58
CA GLU A 126 -16.21 0.89 -20.92
C GLU A 126 -16.92 -0.41 -20.47
N GLY A 127 -17.43 -0.41 -19.25
CA GLY A 127 -18.16 -1.54 -18.65
C GLY A 127 -17.31 -2.74 -18.21
N VAL A 128 -16.05 -2.87 -18.64
CA VAL A 128 -15.18 -4.00 -18.20
C VAL A 128 -14.93 -3.95 -16.70
N ALA A 129 -14.63 -2.77 -16.17
CA ALA A 129 -14.41 -2.58 -14.73
C ALA A 129 -15.64 -2.97 -13.91
N ASP A 130 -16.84 -2.63 -14.37
CA ASP A 130 -18.09 -2.91 -13.65
C ASP A 130 -18.40 -4.40 -13.61
N ARG A 131 -18.22 -5.12 -14.72
CA ARG A 131 -18.37 -6.58 -14.75
C ARG A 131 -17.33 -7.27 -13.87
N LEU A 132 -16.07 -6.82 -13.94
CA LEU A 132 -15.00 -7.39 -13.11
C LEU A 132 -15.27 -7.17 -11.61
N ARG A 133 -15.92 -6.05 -11.24
CA ARG A 133 -16.33 -5.75 -9.86
C ARG A 133 -17.40 -6.69 -9.31
N GLU A 134 -18.13 -7.43 -10.15
CA GLU A 134 -19.04 -8.46 -9.67
C GLU A 134 -18.30 -9.60 -8.96
N ARG A 135 -17.03 -9.83 -9.33
CA ARG A 135 -16.17 -10.91 -8.80
C ARG A 135 -15.09 -10.40 -7.85
N PHE A 136 -14.55 -9.20 -8.07
CA PHE A 136 -13.43 -8.64 -7.32
C PHE A 136 -13.76 -7.25 -6.76
N ARG A 137 -13.09 -6.85 -5.69
CA ARG A 137 -13.27 -5.51 -5.10
C ARG A 137 -12.06 -4.65 -5.41
N PHE A 138 -12.29 -3.56 -6.12
CA PHE A 138 -11.30 -2.54 -6.43
C PHE A 138 -12.01 -1.22 -6.78
N TYR A 139 -11.24 -0.14 -6.82
CA TYR A 139 -11.78 1.22 -6.94
C TYR A 139 -11.25 1.91 -8.20
N ASP A 140 -11.98 2.91 -8.65
CA ASP A 140 -11.45 3.88 -9.60
C ASP A 140 -10.32 4.68 -8.95
N TRP A 141 -9.33 5.01 -9.76
CA TRP A 141 -8.33 6.03 -9.48
C TRP A 141 -8.73 7.34 -10.13
N ASP A 142 -9.12 7.29 -11.41
CA ASP A 142 -9.71 8.40 -12.15
C ASP A 142 -10.87 7.88 -13.01
N ALA A 143 -12.10 8.08 -12.51
CA ALA A 143 -13.31 7.60 -13.17
C ALA A 143 -13.54 8.27 -14.54
N ALA A 144 -13.10 9.52 -14.74
CA ALA A 144 -13.28 10.21 -16.02
C ALA A 144 -12.43 9.58 -17.13
N ARG A 145 -11.30 8.97 -16.75
CA ARG A 145 -10.41 8.22 -17.65
C ARG A 145 -10.68 6.73 -17.66
N ARG A 146 -11.60 6.23 -16.82
CA ARG A 146 -11.80 4.80 -16.52
C ARG A 146 -10.52 4.14 -15.99
N GLU A 147 -9.68 4.91 -15.31
CA GLU A 147 -8.48 4.41 -14.68
C GLU A 147 -8.86 3.77 -13.35
N VAL A 148 -8.52 2.50 -13.20
CA VAL A 148 -8.76 1.69 -12.00
C VAL A 148 -7.45 1.48 -11.25
N ARG A 149 -7.58 1.18 -9.96
CA ARG A 149 -6.46 0.87 -9.05
C ARG A 149 -6.65 -0.52 -8.47
N TRP A 150 -5.67 -1.38 -8.68
CA TRP A 150 -5.58 -2.70 -8.06
C TRP A 150 -4.43 -2.68 -7.05
N MET A 151 -4.73 -3.06 -5.81
CA MET A 151 -3.76 -3.05 -4.72
C MET A 151 -3.51 -4.46 -4.23
N CYS A 152 -2.24 -4.84 -4.09
CA CYS A 152 -1.83 -6.07 -3.42
C CYS A 152 -1.46 -5.78 -1.96
N SER A 153 -1.62 -6.76 -1.10
CA SER A 153 -1.36 -6.71 0.35
C SER A 153 -0.34 -7.76 0.75
N PHE A 154 0.04 -7.75 2.03
CA PHE A 154 0.97 -8.72 2.62
C PHE A 154 0.47 -10.18 2.54
N ASP A 155 -0.83 -10.39 2.31
CA ASP A 155 -1.50 -11.68 2.23
C ASP A 155 -2.10 -11.98 0.84
N THR A 156 -1.89 -11.12 -0.16
CA THR A 156 -2.29 -11.43 -1.54
C THR A 156 -1.52 -12.66 -2.03
N THR A 157 -2.20 -13.69 -2.50
CA THR A 157 -1.54 -14.90 -3.00
C THR A 157 -1.30 -14.83 -4.51
N GLU A 158 -0.42 -15.69 -5.03
CA GLU A 158 -0.25 -15.84 -6.48
C GLU A 158 -1.56 -16.28 -7.16
N GLU A 159 -2.35 -17.13 -6.49
CA GLU A 159 -3.64 -17.58 -6.99
C GLU A 159 -4.65 -16.43 -7.10
N ASP A 160 -4.67 -15.50 -6.15
CA ASP A 160 -5.52 -14.30 -6.23
C ASP A 160 -5.20 -13.48 -7.49
N VAL A 161 -3.90 -13.31 -7.77
CA VAL A 161 -3.41 -12.59 -8.96
C VAL A 161 -3.81 -13.32 -10.24
N ASP A 162 -3.58 -14.63 -10.30
CA ASP A 162 -3.85 -15.44 -11.50
C ASP A 162 -5.35 -15.49 -11.80
N ARG A 163 -6.19 -15.66 -10.77
CA ARG A 163 -7.66 -15.63 -10.89
C ARG A 163 -8.18 -14.27 -11.33
N PHE A 164 -7.58 -13.19 -10.84
CA PHE A 164 -7.95 -11.83 -11.26
C PHE A 164 -7.59 -11.60 -12.73
N ALA A 165 -6.36 -11.95 -13.14
CA ALA A 165 -5.90 -11.76 -14.51
C ALA A 165 -6.73 -12.58 -15.51
N GLU A 166 -7.10 -13.81 -15.16
CA GLU A 166 -7.97 -14.63 -16.00
C GLU A 166 -9.37 -14.04 -16.15
N ALA A 167 -9.97 -13.59 -15.04
CA ALA A 167 -11.25 -12.92 -15.08
C ALA A 167 -11.23 -11.65 -15.95
N LEU A 168 -10.13 -10.88 -15.90
CA LEU A 168 -9.97 -9.72 -16.77
C LEU A 168 -9.93 -10.12 -18.25
N ARG A 169 -9.20 -11.17 -18.62
CA ARG A 169 -9.18 -11.68 -20.01
C ARG A 169 -10.56 -12.10 -20.49
N GLU A 170 -11.31 -12.82 -19.66
CA GLU A 170 -12.69 -13.23 -19.96
C GLU A 170 -13.59 -12.00 -20.22
N GLU A 171 -13.49 -10.96 -19.38
CA GLU A 171 -14.32 -9.76 -19.53
C GLU A 171 -13.90 -8.88 -20.72
N LEU A 172 -12.64 -8.90 -21.14
CA LEU A 172 -12.14 -8.20 -22.32
C LEU A 172 -12.56 -8.89 -23.63
N ALA A 173 -12.77 -10.21 -23.61
CA ALA A 173 -13.14 -11.00 -24.79
C ALA A 173 -14.65 -10.98 -25.11
N ARG A 174 -15.46 -10.33 -24.28
CA ARG A 174 -16.93 -10.27 -24.41
C ARG A 174 -17.41 -9.15 -25.33
#